data_AF-A0AA39YC46-F1
#
_entry.id   AF-A0AA39YC46-F1
#
_cell.length_a   1.000
_cell.length_b   1.000
_cell.length_c   1.000
_cell.angle_alpha   90.00
_cell.angle_beta   90.00
_cell.angle_gamma   90.00
#
_symmetry.space_group_name_H-M   'P 1'
#
loop_
_entity.id
_entity.type
_entity.pdbx_description
1 polymer ?
#
loop_
_entity_poly.entity_id
_entity_poly.type
_entity_poly.pdbx_seq_one_letter_code
_entity_poly.pdbx_strand_id
1 'polypeptide(L)' 'MAPNMIIPGLVVAGAVYGVVSYVRSQLIQESATMNRMFAQQNSPRVMEARKRNFLIESEGDPRKTPYNFLNWA' A
#
# COMPACT_ATOMS: atom_id res chain seq x y z
N MET A 1 9.46 -41.47 21.00
CA MET A 1 8.42 -41.06 20.03
C MET A 1 8.28 -39.54 20.14
N ALA A 2 8.52 -38.67 19.17
CA ALA A 2 8.91 -38.81 17.77
C ALA A 2 9.68 -37.53 17.33
N PRO A 3 11.02 -37.52 17.29
CA PRO A 3 11.79 -36.45 16.63
C PRO A 3 11.45 -36.32 15.12
N ASN A 4 10.79 -37.33 14.55
CA ASN A 4 10.35 -37.40 13.15
C ASN A 4 9.29 -36.36 12.74
N MET A 5 8.61 -35.69 13.68
CA MET A 5 7.58 -34.68 13.36
C MET A 5 8.06 -33.23 13.53
N ILE A 6 9.15 -33.01 14.27
CA ILE A 6 9.67 -31.67 14.54
C ILE A 6 10.40 -31.12 13.32
N ILE A 7 11.21 -31.97 12.66
CA ILE A 7 12.00 -31.57 11.49
C ILE A 7 11.10 -31.14 10.31
N PRO A 8 10.05 -31.90 9.91
CA PRO A 8 9.15 -31.46 8.85
C PRO A 8 8.43 -30.14 9.17
N GLY A 9 8.02 -29.94 10.43
CA GLY A 9 7.35 -28.71 10.86
C GLY A 9 8.25 -27.48 10.73
N LEU A 10 9.52 -27.59 11.11
CA LEU A 10 10.49 -26.50 10.97
C LEU A 10 10.79 -26.17 9.51
N VAL A 11 10.85 -27.17 8.63
CA VAL A 11 11.03 -26.97 7.19
C VAL A 11 9.86 -26.18 6.59
N VAL A 12 8.63 -26.55 6.92
CA VAL A 12 7.43 -25.83 6.45
C VAL A 12 7.41 -24.39 6.98
N ALA A 13 7.69 -24.19 8.27
CA ALA A 13 7.74 -22.85 8.86
C ALA A 13 8.80 -21.96 8.20
N GLY A 14 10.00 -22.50 7.95
CA GLY A 14 11.07 -21.80 7.24
C GLY A 14 10.68 -21.43 5.81
N ALA A 15 10.05 -22.36 5.08
CA ALA A 15 9.58 -22.10 3.71
C ALA A 15 8.52 -21.00 3.67
N VAL A 16 7.51 -21.07 4.55
CA VAL A 16 6.46 -20.03 4.65
C VAL A 16 7.07 -18.68 5.00
N TYR A 17 7.98 -18.62 5.98
CA TYR A 17 8.67 -17.39 6.35
C TYR A 17 9.47 -16.80 5.18
N GLY A 18 10.17 -17.64 4.43
CA GLY A 18 10.91 -17.24 3.23
C GLY A 18 10.00 -16.61 2.16
N VAL A 19 8.88 -17.25 1.85
CA VAL A 19 7.91 -16.73 0.87
C VAL A 19 7.30 -15.41 1.36
N VAL A 20 6.84 -15.34 2.61
CA VAL A 20 6.23 -14.13 3.19
C VAL A 20 7.22 -12.97 3.19
N SER A 21 8.47 -13.21 3.60
CA SER A 21 9.51 -12.18 3.61
C SER A 21 9.88 -11.71 2.20
N TYR A 22 9.94 -12.62 1.22
CA TYR A 22 10.18 -12.28 -0.18
C TYR A 22 9.05 -11.42 -0.77
N VAL A 23 7.79 -11.83 -0.59
CA VAL A 23 6.62 -11.07 -1.06
C VAL A 23 6.59 -9.70 -0.39
N ARG A 24 6.86 -9.61 0.91
CA ARG A 24 6.97 -8.34 1.64
C ARG A 24 8.05 -7.45 1.05
N SER A 25 9.22 -8.01 0.70
CA SER A 25 10.31 -7.25 0.09
C SER A 25 9.91 -6.66 -1.26
N GLN A 26 9.27 -7.45 -2.13
CA GLN A 26 8.77 -6.97 -3.41
C GLN A 26 7.73 -5.86 -3.25
N LEU A 27 6.75 -6.04 -2.35
CA LEU A 27 5.72 -5.02 -2.07
C LEU A 27 6.33 -3.70 -1.57
N ILE A 28 7.36 -3.75 -0.74
CA ILE A 28 8.07 -2.54 -0.28
C ILE A 28 8.79 -1.85 -1.44
N GLN A 29 9.44 -2.60 -2.33
CA GLN A 29 10.13 -2.03 -3.49
C GLN A 29 9.15 -1.42 -4.49
N GLU A 30 8.05 -2.11 -4.78
CA GLU A 30 7.01 -1.64 -5.69
C GLU A 30 6.28 -0.43 -5.11
N SER A 31 5.90 -0.46 -3.83
CA SER A 31 5.26 0.69 -3.17
C SER A 31 6.14 1.92 -3.16
N ALA A 32 7.45 1.78 -2.96
CA ALA A 32 8.39 2.90 -3.04
C ALA A 32 8.47 3.49 -4.46
N THR A 33 8.45 2.63 -5.48
CA THR A 33 8.46 3.03 -6.89
C THR A 33 7.16 3.77 -7.26
N MET A 34 6.03 3.18 -6.87
CA MET A 34 4.71 3.76 -7.07
C MET A 34 4.57 5.11 -6.35
N ASN A 35 5.06 5.22 -5.11
CA ASN A 35 5.09 6.50 -4.38
C ASN A 35 5.91 7.56 -5.10
N ARG A 36 7.06 7.20 -5.69
CA ARG A 36 7.86 8.16 -6.49
C ARG A 36 7.09 8.64 -7.73
N MET A 37 6.40 7.75 -8.43
CA MET A 37 5.57 8.10 -9.59
C MET A 37 4.41 9.03 -9.20
N PHE A 38 3.68 8.71 -8.12
CA PHE A 38 2.60 9.57 -7.64
C PHE A 38 3.11 10.90 -7.05
N ALA A 39 4.28 10.91 -6.41
CA ALA A 39 4.88 12.14 -5.92
C ALA A 39 5.19 13.13 -7.05
N GLN A 40 5.61 12.65 -8.22
CA GLN A 40 5.79 13.50 -9.41
C GLN A 40 4.48 14.15 -9.87
N GLN A 41 3.33 13.50 -9.66
CA GLN A 41 2.01 14.03 -9.96
C GLN A 41 1.49 15.01 -8.88
N ASN A 42 2.20 15.18 -7.76
CA ASN A 42 1.83 16.10 -6.68
C ASN A 42 2.60 17.43 -6.73
N SER A 43 3.08 17.85 -7.91
CA SER A 43 3.66 19.19 -8.05
C SER A 43 2.60 20.28 -7.75
N PRO A 44 2.99 21.47 -7.26
CA PRO A 44 2.04 22.55 -6.94
C PRO A 44 1.10 22.87 -8.11
N ARG A 45 1.65 22.91 -9.34
CA ARG A 45 0.88 23.15 -10.57
C ARG A 45 -0.19 22.09 -10.84
N VAL A 46 0.13 20.81 -10.65
CA VAL A 46 -0.83 19.71 -10.87
C VAL A 46 -1.88 19.69 -9.75
N MET A 47 -1.48 19.99 -8.52
CA MET A 47 -2.40 20.08 -7.39
C MET A 47 -3.38 21.26 -7.54
N GLU A 48 -2.93 22.42 -8.02
CA GLU A 48 -3.79 23.57 -8.35
C GLU A 48 -4.73 23.23 -9.51
N ALA A 49 -4.23 22.58 -10.57
CA ALA A 49 -5.09 22.13 -11.67
C ALA A 49 -6.16 21.14 -11.20
N ARG A 50 -5.80 20.20 -10.31
CA ARG A 50 -6.74 19.26 -9.69
C ARG A 50 -7.79 20.01 -8.85
N LYS A 51 -7.37 20.98 -8.03
CA LYS A 51 -8.30 21.81 -7.24
C LYS A 51 -9.29 22.56 -8.13
N ARG A 52 -8.83 23.14 -9.24
CA ARG A 52 -9.69 23.82 -10.23
C ARG A 52 -10.66 22.86 -10.90
N ASN A 53 -10.17 21.72 -11.40
CA ASN A 53 -10.99 20.77 -12.17
C ASN A 53 -12.08 20.10 -11.31
N PHE A 54 -11.79 19.84 -10.04
CA PHE A 54 -12.74 19.25 -9.10
C PHE A 54 -13.42 20.28 -8.20
N LEU A 55 -13.31 21.57 -8.54
CA LEU A 55 -13.97 22.68 -7.84
C LEU A 55 -13.81 22.60 -6.32
N ILE A 56 -12.64 22.17 -5.84
CA ILE A 56 -12.41 21.81 -4.43
C ILE A 56 -12.68 22.99 -3.48
N GLU A 57 -12.44 24.23 -3.94
CA GLU A 57 -12.66 25.43 -3.13
C GLU A 57 -14.13 25.80 -2.99
N SER A 58 -14.98 25.45 -3.96
CA SER A 58 -16.42 25.76 -3.93
C SER A 58 -17.29 24.57 -3.50
N GLU A 59 -16.90 23.35 -3.84
CA GLU A 59 -17.68 22.12 -3.59
C GLU A 59 -17.09 21.25 -2.47
N GLY A 60 -15.89 21.60 -1.97
CA GLY A 60 -15.19 20.84 -0.94
C GLY A 60 -14.35 19.69 -1.49
N ASP A 61 -13.40 19.20 -0.68
CA ASP A 61 -12.52 18.10 -1.07
C ASP A 61 -13.23 16.75 -0.91
N PRO A 62 -13.50 15.99 -1.99
CA PRO A 62 -14.20 14.70 -1.91
C PRO A 62 -13.44 13.67 -1.06
N ARG A 63 -12.12 13.81 -0.91
CA ARG A 63 -11.28 12.92 -0.06
C ARG A 63 -11.48 13.15 1.43
N LYS A 64 -12.04 14.30 1.82
CA LYS A 64 -12.32 14.65 3.22
C LYS A 64 -13.78 14.41 3.60
N THR A 65 -14.57 13.82 2.70
CA THR A 65 -15.96 13.50 2.99
C THR A 65 -16.05 12.30 3.95
N PRO A 66 -17.10 12.25 4.79
CA PRO A 66 -17.36 11.09 5.64
C PRO A 66 -17.46 9.78 4.85
N TYR A 67 -17.97 9.82 3.62
CA TYR A 67 -18.07 8.66 2.74
C TYR A 67 -16.71 8.07 2.37
N ASN A 68 -15.67 8.89 2.24
CA ASN A 68 -14.31 8.41 1.98
C ASN A 68 -13.70 7.70 3.20
N PHE A 69 -14.09 8.09 4.42
CA PHE A 69 -13.69 7.39 5.63
C PHE A 69 -14.38 6.02 5.76
N LEU A 70 -15.67 5.95 5.39
CA LEU A 70 -16.46 4.72 5.48
C LEU A 70 -16.10 3.67 4.41
N ASN A 71 -15.54 4.07 3.26
CA ASN A 71 -15.11 3.14 2.21
C ASN A 71 -13.75 2.47 2.51
N TRP A 72 -13.04 2.93 3.55
CA TRP A 72 -11.71 2.43 3.96
C TRP A 72 -11.74 1.62 5.26
N ALA A 73 -12.91 1.46 5.87
CA ALA A 73 -13.16 0.56 7.00
C ALA A 73 -13.67 -0.79 6.48
#